data_AF-A0A2V2DR87-F1
#
_entry.id   AF-A0A2V2DR87-F1
#
_cell.length_a   1.000
_cell.length_b   1.000
_cell.length_c   1.000
_cell.angle_alpha   90.00
_cell.angle_beta   90.00
_cell.angle_gamma   90.00
#
_symmetry.space_group_name_H-M   'P 1'
#
loop_
_entity.id
_entity.type
_entity.pdbx_description
1 polymer ?
#
loop_
_entity_poly.entity_id
_entity_poly.type
_entity_poly.pdbx_seq_one_letter_code
_entity_poly.pdbx_strand_id
1 'polypeptide(L)'
;LPLYCEKPLADSLETAQRITHTAAEIPTAMAFEYRYLPAVTLMKRHLGSIGRLIDFKAVFFHDSYLLPRQKTWRMTAANGGGALLDLGVHMLDLLAFLLGPLRYLKGDKGIYFADRNEVDEFGVMHLAAAGCSGTLEVSRIHATEGSGKTITLYGERGSLLCDLEKPYELRHYDLAARETILYRADKLLLQELLYPSERLSLGFYQDAHTCALLHFARYLYTGKQDPLIPTFQDGLRAQALLANILE
;
A
#
# COMPACT_ATOMS: atom_id res chain seq x y z
N LEU A 1 13.42 -6.35 -22.43
CA LEU A 1 13.11 -7.45 -21.48
C LEU A 1 11.98 -6.97 -20.58
N PRO A 2 11.00 -7.80 -20.22
CA PRO A 2 10.05 -7.48 -19.16
C PRO A 2 10.75 -7.10 -17.85
N LEU A 3 10.16 -6.20 -17.06
CA LEU A 3 10.76 -5.72 -15.80
C LEU A 3 9.80 -5.88 -14.62
N TYR A 4 10.28 -6.53 -13.57
CA TYR A 4 9.68 -6.50 -12.23
C TYR A 4 10.62 -5.70 -11.33
N CYS A 5 10.14 -4.60 -10.77
CA CYS A 5 10.96 -3.66 -10.01
C CYS A 5 10.51 -3.60 -8.55
N GLU A 6 11.48 -3.63 -7.63
CA GLU A 6 11.23 -3.32 -6.23
C GLU A 6 10.78 -1.87 -6.06
N LYS A 7 10.11 -1.59 -4.93
CA LYS A 7 9.68 -0.25 -4.57
C LYS A 7 10.78 0.47 -3.76
N PRO A 8 10.90 1.81 -3.86
CA PRO A 8 10.23 2.69 -4.84
C PRO A 8 10.82 2.50 -6.25
N LEU A 9 10.11 2.96 -7.29
CA LEU A 9 10.56 2.81 -8.69
C LEU A 9 11.91 3.49 -8.95
N ALA A 10 12.17 4.61 -8.29
CA ALA A 10 13.45 5.30 -8.28
C ALA A 10 13.65 6.13 -7.00
N ASP A 11 14.86 6.63 -6.80
CA ASP A 11 15.24 7.57 -5.74
C ASP A 11 14.72 9.00 -5.94
N SER A 12 14.41 9.39 -7.18
CA SER A 12 13.85 10.71 -7.52
C SER A 12 12.64 10.60 -8.46
N LEU A 13 11.77 11.62 -8.42
CA LEU A 13 10.62 11.69 -9.32
C LEU A 13 11.04 11.78 -10.80
N GLU A 14 12.08 12.56 -11.10
CA GLU A 14 12.62 12.68 -12.46
C GLU A 14 13.11 11.32 -13.01
N THR A 15 13.85 10.57 -12.20
CA THR A 15 14.32 9.23 -12.59
C THR A 15 13.14 8.28 -12.80
N ALA A 16 12.13 8.30 -11.91
CA ALA A 16 10.92 7.49 -12.06
C ALA A 16 10.15 7.82 -13.36
N GLN A 17 10.07 9.10 -13.73
CA GLN A 17 9.47 9.54 -15.00
C GLN A 17 10.23 8.98 -16.20
N ARG A 18 11.57 9.08 -16.19
CA ARG A 18 12.42 8.57 -17.28
C ARG A 18 12.31 7.05 -17.44
N ILE A 19 12.34 6.31 -16.33
CA ILE A 19 12.18 4.85 -16.33
C ILE A 19 10.80 4.47 -16.89
N THR A 20 9.73 5.11 -16.41
CA THR A 20 8.37 4.84 -16.88
C THR A 20 8.22 5.13 -18.37
N HIS A 21 8.75 6.25 -18.85
CA HIS A 21 8.71 6.62 -20.27
C HIS A 21 9.48 5.63 -21.14
N THR A 22 10.68 5.23 -20.71
CA THR A 22 11.53 4.30 -21.47
C THR A 22 10.94 2.88 -21.52
N ALA A 23 10.23 2.47 -20.47
CA ALA A 23 9.63 1.16 -20.35
C ALA A 23 8.16 1.10 -20.85
N ALA A 24 7.66 2.14 -21.53
CA ALA A 24 6.26 2.25 -21.92
C ALA A 24 5.74 1.09 -22.80
N GLU A 25 6.62 0.53 -23.64
CA GLU A 25 6.28 -0.50 -24.62
C GLU A 25 6.63 -1.93 -24.16
N ILE A 26 7.03 -2.11 -22.91
CA ILE A 26 7.36 -3.44 -22.36
C ILE A 26 6.49 -3.79 -21.16
N PRO A 27 6.23 -5.09 -20.90
CA PRO A 27 5.59 -5.52 -19.66
C PRO A 27 6.38 -5.04 -18.43
N THR A 28 5.71 -4.31 -17.55
CA THR A 28 6.28 -3.81 -16.28
C THR A 28 5.42 -4.22 -15.09
N ALA A 29 6.07 -4.46 -13.96
CA ALA A 29 5.42 -4.66 -12.68
C ALA A 29 6.21 -4.03 -11.53
N MET A 30 5.50 -3.53 -10.51
CA MET A 30 6.06 -3.06 -9.25
C MET A 30 5.88 -4.11 -8.13
N ALA A 31 6.80 -4.15 -7.17
CA ALA A 31 6.65 -4.90 -5.94
C ALA A 31 5.73 -4.17 -4.94
N PHE A 32 4.45 -4.07 -5.26
CA PHE A 32 3.40 -3.66 -4.31
C PHE A 32 2.58 -4.87 -3.86
N GLU A 33 3.20 -5.69 -3.03
CA GLU A 33 2.68 -6.98 -2.57
C GLU A 33 1.35 -6.87 -1.82
N TYR A 34 1.10 -5.75 -1.13
CA TYR A 34 -0.09 -5.60 -0.30
C TYR A 34 -1.40 -5.67 -1.10
N ARG A 35 -1.37 -5.38 -2.42
CA ARG A 35 -2.54 -5.60 -3.31
C ARG A 35 -3.02 -7.06 -3.31
N TYR A 36 -2.10 -7.99 -3.08
CA TYR A 36 -2.36 -9.44 -3.14
C TYR A 36 -2.77 -10.04 -1.80
N LEU A 37 -2.91 -9.23 -0.74
CA LEU A 37 -3.52 -9.72 0.50
C LEU A 37 -5.01 -10.03 0.25
N PRO A 38 -5.50 -11.22 0.63
CA PRO A 38 -6.91 -11.58 0.45
C PRO A 38 -7.90 -10.56 1.07
N ALA A 39 -7.56 -10.02 2.24
CA ALA A 39 -8.34 -8.97 2.91
C ALA A 39 -8.52 -7.69 2.08
N VAL A 40 -7.50 -7.30 1.31
CA VAL A 40 -7.56 -6.14 0.40
C VAL A 40 -8.51 -6.43 -0.76
N THR A 41 -8.46 -7.65 -1.31
CA THR A 41 -9.38 -8.05 -2.38
C THR A 41 -10.82 -8.14 -1.87
N LEU A 42 -11.05 -8.65 -0.66
CA LEU A 42 -12.34 -8.57 0.01
C LEU A 42 -12.80 -7.11 0.17
N MET A 43 -11.92 -6.22 0.63
CA MET A 43 -12.26 -4.80 0.81
C MET A 43 -12.72 -4.18 -0.52
N LYS A 44 -12.02 -4.48 -1.62
CA LYS A 44 -12.40 -4.03 -2.96
C LYS A 44 -13.75 -4.58 -3.41
N ARG A 45 -14.05 -5.86 -3.14
CA ARG A 45 -15.34 -6.50 -3.47
C ARG A 45 -16.51 -5.92 -2.68
N HIS A 46 -16.28 -5.58 -1.42
CA HIS A 46 -17.32 -5.09 -0.51
C HIS A 46 -17.41 -3.56 -0.46
N LEU A 47 -16.60 -2.82 -1.21
CA LEU A 47 -16.62 -1.34 -1.18
C LEU A 47 -18.01 -0.74 -1.43
N GLY A 48 -18.83 -1.39 -2.28
CA GLY A 48 -20.20 -0.96 -2.55
C GLY A 48 -21.17 -1.17 -1.37
N SER A 49 -20.88 -2.04 -0.39
CA SER A 49 -21.78 -2.30 0.72
C SER A 49 -21.94 -1.08 1.63
N ILE A 50 -20.87 -0.30 1.81
CA ILE A 50 -20.85 0.87 2.68
C ILE A 50 -21.44 2.15 2.04
N GLY A 51 -21.96 2.08 0.81
CA GLY A 51 -22.59 3.22 0.14
C GLY A 51 -21.58 4.19 -0.45
N ARG A 52 -21.94 5.47 -0.56
CA ARG A 52 -21.02 6.50 -1.03
C ARG A 52 -19.91 6.68 0.02
N LEU A 53 -18.66 6.67 -0.45
CA LEU A 53 -17.50 6.88 0.40
C LEU A 53 -17.45 8.34 0.88
N ILE A 54 -17.17 8.53 2.17
CA ILE A 54 -17.12 9.83 2.85
C ILE A 54 -15.67 10.18 3.21
N ASP A 55 -14.97 9.23 3.84
CA ASP A 55 -13.63 9.42 4.41
C ASP A 55 -12.85 8.09 4.38
N PHE A 56 -11.52 8.17 4.44
CA PHE A 56 -10.65 7.02 4.68
C PHE A 56 -9.54 7.37 5.66
N LYS A 57 -9.12 6.36 6.43
CA LYS A 57 -7.95 6.45 7.31
C LYS A 57 -7.04 5.28 7.04
N ALA A 58 -5.81 5.57 6.68
CA ALA A 58 -4.77 4.59 6.43
C ALA A 58 -3.60 4.86 7.37
N VAL A 59 -3.09 3.82 8.02
CA VAL A 59 -1.89 3.90 8.86
C VAL A 59 -0.92 2.78 8.51
N PHE A 60 0.37 3.10 8.53
CA PHE A 60 1.45 2.11 8.49
C PHE A 60 2.52 2.50 9.51
N PHE A 61 2.49 1.81 10.64
CA PHE A 61 3.37 2.01 11.77
C PHE A 61 4.23 0.79 12.03
N HIS A 62 5.48 1.06 12.42
CA HIS A 62 6.28 0.15 13.22
C HIS A 62 7.19 0.98 14.13
N ASP A 63 7.84 0.33 15.08
CA ASP A 63 8.66 0.95 16.13
C ASP A 63 10.17 0.67 15.97
N SER A 64 10.58 0.05 14.86
CA SER A 64 11.97 -0.40 14.67
C SER A 64 13.04 0.71 14.65
N TYR A 65 12.65 1.99 14.63
CA TYR A 65 13.56 3.15 14.73
C TYR A 65 13.44 3.90 16.06
N LEU A 66 12.59 3.45 16.98
CA LEU A 66 12.40 4.07 18.28
C LEU A 66 13.63 3.88 19.19
N LEU A 67 14.24 2.70 19.15
CA LEU A 67 15.47 2.38 19.88
C LEU A 67 16.72 2.68 19.03
N PRO A 68 17.88 2.99 19.66
CA PRO A 68 19.14 3.13 18.95
C PRO A 68 19.46 1.91 18.08
N ARG A 69 19.93 2.16 16.86
CA ARG A 69 20.27 1.13 15.89
C ARG A 69 21.45 1.55 15.02
N GLN A 70 22.05 0.59 14.33
CA GLN A 70 23.08 0.88 13.34
C GLN A 70 22.52 1.75 12.21
N LYS A 71 23.26 2.79 11.83
CA LYS A 71 22.88 3.65 10.69
C LYS A 71 22.86 2.83 9.41
N THR A 72 21.78 2.96 8.65
CA THR A 72 21.60 2.30 7.34
C THR A 72 21.29 3.33 6.26
N TRP A 73 21.34 2.93 5.00
CA TRP A 73 20.99 3.81 3.87
C TRP A 73 19.55 4.38 3.97
N ARG A 74 18.64 3.68 4.65
CA ARG A 74 17.25 4.14 4.90
C ARG A 74 17.14 5.35 5.84
N MET A 75 18.27 5.80 6.41
CA MET A 75 18.38 6.93 7.33
C MET A 75 19.09 8.13 6.71
N THR A 76 19.42 8.05 5.42
CA THR A 76 20.21 9.07 4.71
C THR A 76 19.43 9.61 3.53
N ALA A 77 19.41 10.95 3.38
CA ALA A 77 18.68 11.60 2.28
C ALA A 77 19.26 11.24 0.90
N ALA A 78 20.58 11.09 0.83
CA ALA A 78 21.30 10.76 -0.41
C ALA A 78 20.89 9.42 -1.06
N ASN A 79 20.24 8.52 -0.32
CA ASN A 79 19.82 7.20 -0.80
C ASN A 79 18.30 7.02 -0.85
N GLY A 80 17.51 8.11 -0.81
CA GLY A 80 16.04 8.02 -0.84
C GLY A 80 15.45 7.29 0.37
N GLY A 81 16.02 7.51 1.57
CA GLY A 81 15.47 7.00 2.82
C GLY A 81 14.28 7.81 3.33
N GLY A 82 13.52 7.25 4.27
CA GLY A 82 12.37 7.94 4.89
C GLY A 82 11.24 6.97 5.23
N ALA A 83 10.36 7.35 6.15
CA ALA A 83 9.15 6.59 6.43
C ALA A 83 8.17 6.69 5.24
N LEU A 84 8.07 7.87 4.63
CA LEU A 84 7.24 8.14 3.46
C LEU A 84 7.68 7.33 2.23
N LEU A 85 8.98 7.28 1.93
CA LEU A 85 9.51 6.49 0.79
C LEU A 85 9.44 4.98 1.03
N ASP A 86 9.65 4.52 2.27
CA ASP A 86 9.69 3.08 2.57
C ASP A 86 8.29 2.48 2.81
N LEU A 87 7.44 3.19 3.56
CA LEU A 87 6.11 2.74 4.00
C LEU A 87 4.98 3.45 3.23
N GLY A 88 5.10 4.76 3.05
CA GLY A 88 4.06 5.58 2.40
C GLY A 88 3.78 5.14 0.97
N VAL A 89 4.82 4.77 0.21
CA VAL A 89 4.68 4.30 -1.18
C VAL A 89 3.73 3.09 -1.30
N HIS A 90 3.80 2.15 -0.36
CA HIS A 90 2.91 0.98 -0.31
C HIS A 90 1.46 1.39 -0.08
N MET A 91 1.23 2.28 0.88
CA MET A 91 -0.13 2.71 1.23
C MET A 91 -0.74 3.60 0.15
N LEU A 92 0.05 4.44 -0.52
CA LEU A 92 -0.42 5.26 -1.64
C LEU A 92 -0.84 4.40 -2.83
N ASP A 93 -0.04 3.37 -3.15
CA ASP A 93 -0.43 2.37 -4.15
C ASP A 93 -1.74 1.67 -3.76
N LEU A 94 -1.85 1.21 -2.52
CA LEU A 94 -3.00 0.46 -2.03
C LEU A 94 -4.28 1.30 -2.01
N LEU A 95 -4.19 2.54 -1.54
CA LEU A 95 -5.28 3.51 -1.59
C LEU A 95 -5.68 3.81 -3.04
N ALA A 96 -4.72 3.99 -3.95
CA ALA A 96 -5.03 4.23 -5.36
C ALA A 96 -5.68 3.01 -6.03
N PHE A 97 -5.25 1.80 -5.66
CA PHE A 97 -5.84 0.55 -6.12
C PHE A 97 -7.29 0.38 -5.66
N LEU A 98 -7.61 0.80 -4.42
CA LEU A 98 -8.95 0.71 -3.85
C LEU A 98 -9.88 1.84 -4.30
N LEU A 99 -9.37 3.07 -4.36
CA LEU A 99 -10.17 4.30 -4.47
C LEU A 99 -10.04 5.00 -5.83
N GLY A 100 -9.12 4.53 -6.69
CA GLY A 100 -8.77 5.20 -7.93
C GLY A 100 -7.76 6.33 -7.73
N PRO A 101 -7.61 7.23 -8.70
CA PRO A 101 -6.60 8.29 -8.65
C PRO A 101 -6.68 9.15 -7.39
N LEU A 102 -5.54 9.34 -6.73
CA LEU A 102 -5.40 10.18 -5.55
C LEU A 102 -4.80 11.54 -5.91
N ARG A 103 -5.12 12.56 -5.12
CA ARG A 103 -4.53 13.90 -5.21
C ARG A 103 -4.06 14.36 -3.83
N TYR A 104 -2.83 14.85 -3.75
CA TYR A 104 -2.31 15.47 -2.54
C TYR A 104 -3.06 16.77 -2.22
N LEU A 105 -3.40 16.97 -0.94
CA LEU A 105 -4.01 18.19 -0.44
C LEU A 105 -3.03 18.99 0.42
N LYS A 106 -2.51 18.34 1.46
CA LYS A 106 -1.56 18.89 2.42
C LYS A 106 -0.97 17.76 3.24
N GLY A 107 0.11 18.02 3.96
CA GLY A 107 0.72 17.05 4.85
C GLY A 107 1.86 17.68 5.62
N ASP A 108 2.39 16.91 6.56
CA ASP A 108 3.57 17.27 7.33
C ASP A 108 4.41 16.04 7.63
N LYS A 109 5.72 16.23 7.81
CA LYS A 109 6.68 15.16 8.09
C LYS A 109 7.70 15.62 9.12
N GLY A 110 8.20 14.71 9.93
CA GLY A 110 9.10 15.04 11.03
C GLY A 110 10.30 14.12 11.14
N ILE A 111 11.38 14.68 11.68
CA ILE A 111 12.54 13.97 12.19
C ILE A 111 12.60 14.27 13.68
N TYR A 112 12.42 13.26 14.52
CA TYR A 112 12.50 13.41 15.97
C TYR A 112 13.92 13.14 16.46
N PHE A 113 14.53 12.03 16.03
CA PHE A 113 15.90 11.65 16.39
C PHE A 113 16.92 12.20 15.37
N ALA A 114 17.01 13.53 15.28
CA ALA A 114 17.87 14.23 14.33
C ALA A 114 19.38 14.00 14.56
N ASP A 115 19.77 13.50 15.73
CA ASP A 115 21.15 13.12 16.06
C ASP A 115 21.61 11.85 15.32
N ARG A 116 20.66 11.00 14.88
CA ARG A 116 20.96 9.72 14.24
C ARG A 116 20.26 9.51 12.89
N ASN A 117 19.37 10.40 12.48
CA ASN A 117 18.59 10.26 11.26
C ASN A 117 18.49 11.58 10.46
N GLU A 118 18.57 11.50 9.13
CA GLU A 118 18.57 12.66 8.22
C GLU A 118 17.27 12.80 7.40
N VAL A 119 16.38 11.80 7.50
CA VAL A 119 15.14 11.69 6.71
C VAL A 119 13.95 11.53 7.62
N ASP A 120 12.74 11.71 7.09
CA ASP A 120 11.50 11.62 7.88
C ASP A 120 11.36 10.27 8.62
N GLU A 121 10.94 10.35 9.87
CA GLU A 121 10.63 9.20 10.71
C GLU A 121 9.14 8.90 10.75
N PHE A 122 8.34 9.94 10.52
CA PHE A 122 6.90 9.88 10.41
C PHE A 122 6.41 10.98 9.46
N GLY A 123 5.22 10.77 8.92
CA GLY A 123 4.54 11.75 8.10
C GLY A 123 3.04 11.48 8.02
N VAL A 124 2.29 12.56 7.83
CA VAL A 124 0.84 12.53 7.62
C VAL A 124 0.50 13.25 6.32
N MET A 125 -0.34 12.62 5.50
CA MET A 125 -0.81 13.15 4.22
C MET A 125 -2.33 13.20 4.24
N HIS A 126 -2.89 14.37 3.92
CA HIS A 126 -4.29 14.52 3.54
C HIS A 126 -4.40 14.36 2.02
N LEU A 127 -5.28 13.46 1.61
CA LEU A 127 -5.41 13.02 0.23
C LEU A 127 -6.88 13.12 -0.19
N ALA A 128 -7.13 13.55 -1.42
CA ALA A 128 -8.43 13.44 -2.06
C ALA A 128 -8.46 12.22 -2.99
N ALA A 129 -9.60 11.56 -3.08
CA ALA A 129 -9.93 10.58 -4.11
C ALA A 129 -11.28 10.96 -4.73
N ALA A 130 -11.80 10.14 -5.65
CA ALA A 130 -13.09 10.43 -6.29
C ALA A 130 -14.24 10.47 -5.26
N GLY A 131 -14.72 11.69 -4.96
CA GLY A 131 -15.87 11.92 -4.09
C GLY A 131 -15.61 11.83 -2.58
N CYS A 132 -14.36 11.68 -2.14
CA CYS A 132 -14.00 11.65 -0.72
C CYS A 132 -12.60 12.22 -0.47
N SER A 133 -12.26 12.42 0.79
CA SER A 133 -10.89 12.75 1.23
C SER A 133 -10.59 12.02 2.51
N GLY A 134 -9.32 11.77 2.78
CA GLY A 134 -8.90 11.08 3.99
C GLY A 134 -7.44 11.30 4.33
N THR A 135 -6.94 10.50 5.27
CA THR A 135 -5.58 10.62 5.79
C THR A 135 -4.78 9.33 5.60
N LEU A 136 -3.53 9.49 5.21
CA LEU A 136 -2.49 8.47 5.34
C LEU A 136 -1.48 8.94 6.38
N GLU A 137 -1.23 8.13 7.40
CA GLU A 137 -0.16 8.35 8.36
C GLU A 137 0.85 7.19 8.30
N VAL A 138 2.13 7.51 8.28
CA VAL A 138 3.19 6.50 8.32
C VAL A 138 4.21 6.87 9.38
N SER A 139 4.77 5.86 10.03
CA SER A 139 5.78 6.07 11.08
C SER A 139 6.65 4.85 11.28
N ARG A 140 7.93 5.13 11.53
CA ARG A 140 8.95 4.14 11.92
C ARG A 140 9.27 4.18 13.42
N ILE A 141 8.61 5.09 14.15
CA ILE A 141 8.81 5.35 15.58
C ILE A 141 7.49 5.30 16.39
N HIS A 142 6.39 4.82 15.81
CA HIS A 142 5.13 4.63 16.54
C HIS A 142 5.03 3.18 17.02
N ALA A 143 5.12 2.99 18.33
CA ALA A 143 4.79 1.73 18.98
C ALA A 143 3.28 1.65 19.19
N THR A 144 2.66 0.60 18.67
CA THR A 144 1.20 0.43 18.71
C THR A 144 0.79 -0.76 19.56
N GLU A 145 -0.28 -0.62 20.34
CA GLU A 145 -0.99 -1.75 20.93
C GLU A 145 -1.87 -2.38 19.85
N GLY A 146 -1.48 -3.56 19.34
CA GLY A 146 -2.17 -4.25 18.25
C GLY A 146 -1.57 -3.96 16.88
N SER A 147 -2.40 -3.94 15.82
CA SER A 147 -1.91 -3.76 14.45
C SER A 147 -1.62 -2.30 14.13
N GLY A 148 -0.39 -2.06 13.65
CA GLY A 148 0.05 -0.76 13.15
C GLY A 148 -0.26 -0.53 11.67
N LYS A 149 -0.90 -1.47 10.97
CA LYS A 149 -1.04 -1.45 9.51
C LYS A 149 -2.48 -1.64 9.10
N THR A 150 -3.24 -0.54 8.99
CA THR A 150 -4.68 -0.63 8.72
C THR A 150 -5.15 0.36 7.67
N ILE A 151 -6.22 -0.02 6.98
CA ILE A 151 -7.02 0.85 6.12
C ILE A 151 -8.46 0.78 6.63
N THR A 152 -9.05 1.92 6.91
CA THR A 152 -10.47 2.06 7.22
C THR A 152 -11.13 2.94 6.18
N LEU A 153 -12.21 2.44 5.58
CA LEU A 153 -13.03 3.17 4.62
C LEU A 153 -14.39 3.44 5.26
N TYR A 154 -14.82 4.70 5.27
CA TYR A 154 -16.09 5.14 5.88
C TYR A 154 -17.06 5.57 4.80
N GLY A 155 -18.25 4.97 4.77
CA GLY A 155 -19.31 5.32 3.85
C GLY A 155 -20.63 5.59 4.56
N GLU A 156 -21.62 6.05 3.81
CA GLU A 156 -22.95 6.43 4.32
C GLU A 156 -23.71 5.28 5.01
N ARG A 157 -23.37 4.03 4.71
CA ARG A 157 -24.04 2.85 5.26
C ARG A 157 -23.18 2.04 6.23
N GLY A 158 -21.97 2.48 6.54
CA GLY A 158 -21.07 1.70 7.38
C GLY A 158 -19.59 1.96 7.15
N SER A 159 -18.77 1.00 7.57
CA SER A 159 -17.31 1.09 7.36
C SER A 159 -16.67 -0.26 7.10
N LEU A 160 -15.58 -0.27 6.33
CA LEU A 160 -14.72 -1.42 6.14
C LEU A 160 -13.37 -1.17 6.83
N LEU A 161 -12.91 -2.12 7.64
CA LEU A 161 -11.58 -2.11 8.26
C LEU A 161 -10.79 -3.32 7.78
N CYS A 162 -9.72 -3.05 7.06
CA CYS A 162 -8.71 -4.02 6.65
C CYS A 162 -7.47 -3.83 7.51
N ASP A 163 -7.06 -4.90 8.20
CA ASP A 163 -5.82 -4.98 8.97
C ASP A 163 -4.85 -5.82 8.14
N LEU A 164 -3.74 -5.22 7.70
CA LEU A 164 -2.77 -5.87 6.80
C LEU A 164 -2.00 -7.00 7.49
N GLU A 165 -2.10 -7.12 8.82
CA GLU A 165 -1.54 -8.21 9.63
C GLU A 165 -2.57 -9.30 9.91
N LYS A 166 -3.84 -9.10 9.51
CA LYS A 166 -4.91 -10.10 9.45
C LYS A 166 -5.30 -10.36 7.99
N PRO A 167 -4.41 -11.00 7.21
CA PRO A 167 -4.44 -11.02 5.74
C PRO A 167 -5.67 -11.69 5.14
N TYR A 168 -6.45 -12.46 5.93
CA TYR A 168 -7.61 -13.21 5.48
C TYR A 168 -8.95 -12.64 5.97
N GLU A 169 -8.93 -11.55 6.73
CA GLU A 169 -10.11 -11.01 7.42
C GLU A 169 -10.42 -9.58 6.99
N LEU A 170 -11.70 -9.32 6.71
CA LEU A 170 -12.23 -7.96 6.52
C LEU A 170 -13.37 -7.73 7.51
N ARG A 171 -13.29 -6.65 8.28
CA ARG A 171 -14.35 -6.24 9.19
C ARG A 171 -15.25 -5.22 8.50
N HIS A 172 -16.55 -5.47 8.47
CA HIS A 172 -17.56 -4.59 7.91
C HIS A 172 -18.55 -4.22 9.01
N TYR A 173 -18.60 -2.95 9.37
CA TYR A 173 -19.64 -2.43 10.25
C TYR A 173 -20.83 -2.00 9.39
N ASP A 174 -21.97 -2.66 9.56
CA ASP A 174 -23.24 -2.29 8.93
C ASP A 174 -23.99 -1.33 9.87
N LEU A 175 -24.22 -0.10 9.40
CA LEU A 175 -24.86 0.95 10.22
C LEU A 175 -26.34 0.66 10.47
N ALA A 176 -27.05 0.06 9.51
CA ALA A 176 -28.48 -0.19 9.62
C ALA A 176 -28.76 -1.33 10.61
N ALA A 177 -27.97 -2.40 10.55
CA ALA A 177 -28.05 -3.51 11.51
C ALA A 177 -27.37 -3.20 12.85
N ARG A 178 -26.44 -2.22 12.87
CA ARG A 178 -25.54 -1.91 14.00
C ARG A 178 -24.68 -3.11 14.41
N GLU A 179 -24.28 -3.92 13.45
CA GLU A 179 -23.51 -5.14 13.65
C GLU A 179 -22.18 -5.10 12.88
N THR A 180 -21.21 -5.88 13.35
CA THR A 180 -19.96 -6.11 12.63
C THR A 180 -19.98 -7.48 11.98
N ILE A 181 -19.94 -7.49 10.66
CA ILE A 181 -19.77 -8.68 9.83
C ILE A 181 -18.27 -8.91 9.64
N LEU A 182 -17.83 -10.16 9.84
CA LEU A 182 -16.46 -10.58 9.56
C LEU A 182 -16.43 -11.43 8.29
N TYR A 183 -15.94 -10.85 7.20
CA TYR A 183 -15.68 -11.61 5.98
C TYR A 183 -14.33 -12.32 6.10
N ARG A 184 -14.29 -13.58 5.66
CA ARG A 184 -13.08 -14.40 5.62
C ARG A 184 -12.79 -14.83 4.19
N ALA A 185 -11.53 -14.81 3.81
CA ALA A 185 -11.09 -15.29 2.50
C ALA A 185 -11.42 -16.79 2.37
N ASP A 186 -12.19 -17.13 1.34
CA ASP A 186 -12.51 -18.52 1.03
C ASP A 186 -11.50 -19.12 0.03
N LYS A 187 -11.60 -20.43 -0.18
CA LYS A 187 -10.72 -21.16 -1.10
C LYS A 187 -10.79 -20.63 -2.53
N LEU A 188 -11.95 -20.15 -2.98
CA LEU A 188 -12.12 -19.64 -4.33
C LEU A 188 -11.34 -18.34 -4.51
N LEU A 189 -11.47 -17.40 -3.57
CA LEU A 189 -10.70 -16.16 -3.55
C LEU A 189 -9.19 -16.43 -3.54
N LEU A 190 -8.73 -17.37 -2.72
CA LEU A 190 -7.31 -17.73 -2.68
C LEU A 190 -6.82 -18.29 -4.03
N GLN A 191 -7.63 -19.09 -4.72
CA GLN A 191 -7.31 -19.60 -6.05
C GLN A 191 -7.27 -18.48 -7.10
N GLU A 192 -8.22 -17.54 -7.06
CA GLU A 192 -8.25 -16.38 -7.97
C GLU A 192 -7.01 -15.51 -7.81
N LEU A 193 -6.51 -15.35 -6.58
CA LEU A 193 -5.30 -14.60 -6.27
C LEU A 193 -4.00 -15.35 -6.59
N LEU A 194 -4.07 -16.63 -6.97
CA LEU A 194 -2.91 -17.52 -7.06
C LEU A 194 -2.17 -17.62 -5.70
N TYR A 195 -2.93 -17.49 -4.60
CA TYR A 195 -2.40 -17.49 -3.25
C TYR A 195 -1.92 -18.89 -2.85
N PRO A 196 -0.69 -19.03 -2.32
CA PRO A 196 -0.18 -20.31 -1.86
C PRO A 196 -1.14 -21.02 -0.91
N SER A 197 -1.34 -22.32 -1.13
CA SER A 197 -2.03 -23.17 -0.16
C SER A 197 -1.24 -23.26 1.14
N GLU A 198 -1.88 -23.64 2.25
CA GLU A 198 -1.22 -23.82 3.55
C GLU A 198 0.07 -24.65 3.50
N ARG A 199 0.14 -25.68 2.65
CA ARG A 199 1.33 -26.54 2.49
C ARG A 199 2.52 -25.86 1.81
N LEU A 200 2.26 -24.79 1.06
CA LEU A 200 3.26 -24.01 0.33
C LEU A 200 3.48 -22.63 0.96
N SER A 201 2.70 -22.29 1.98
CA SER A 201 2.78 -20.98 2.62
C SER A 201 4.11 -20.81 3.34
N LEU A 202 4.73 -19.65 3.14
CA LEU A 202 5.91 -19.20 3.90
C LEU A 202 5.56 -18.04 4.83
N GLY A 203 4.27 -17.88 5.14
CA GLY A 203 3.72 -16.75 5.84
C GLY A 203 3.16 -15.71 4.87
N PHE A 204 2.08 -15.04 5.30
CA PHE A 204 1.24 -14.23 4.43
C PHE A 204 1.97 -13.13 3.65
N TYR A 205 3.05 -12.60 4.22
CA TYR A 205 3.87 -11.59 3.58
C TYR A 205 4.63 -12.16 2.39
N GLN A 206 5.31 -13.31 2.57
CA GLN A 206 6.02 -14.00 1.49
C GLN A 206 5.04 -14.56 0.45
N ASP A 207 3.86 -14.97 0.88
CA ASP A 207 2.79 -15.45 0.02
C ASP A 207 2.27 -14.33 -0.90
N ALA A 208 2.10 -13.11 -0.38
CA ALA A 208 1.70 -11.95 -1.18
C ALA A 208 2.76 -11.57 -2.24
N HIS A 209 4.05 -11.62 -1.89
CA HIS A 209 5.15 -11.47 -2.85
C HIS A 209 5.13 -12.55 -3.93
N THR A 210 4.86 -13.80 -3.52
CA THR A 210 4.73 -14.93 -4.45
C THR A 210 3.58 -14.70 -5.43
N CYS A 211 2.43 -14.21 -4.95
CA CYS A 211 1.29 -13.85 -5.80
C CYS A 211 1.68 -12.79 -6.83
N ALA A 212 2.37 -11.73 -6.41
CA ALA A 212 2.81 -10.66 -7.30
C ALA A 212 3.66 -11.19 -8.47
N LEU A 213 4.61 -12.07 -8.17
CA LEU A 213 5.45 -12.72 -9.17
C LEU A 213 4.65 -13.67 -10.07
N LEU A 214 3.72 -14.46 -9.51
CA LEU A 214 2.89 -15.38 -10.29
C LEU A 214 1.95 -14.64 -11.25
N HIS A 215 1.35 -13.54 -10.80
CA HIS A 215 0.52 -12.69 -11.66
C HIS A 215 1.33 -12.06 -12.78
N PHE A 216 2.54 -11.55 -12.49
CA PHE A 216 3.42 -11.04 -13.53
C PHE A 216 3.85 -12.13 -14.52
N ALA A 217 4.27 -13.31 -14.03
CA ALA A 217 4.63 -14.45 -14.88
C ALA A 217 3.46 -14.90 -15.77
N ARG A 218 2.22 -14.92 -15.22
CA ARG A 218 1.01 -15.22 -15.98
C ARG A 218 0.74 -14.17 -17.06
N TYR A 219 0.97 -12.89 -16.79
CA TYR A 219 0.89 -11.85 -17.81
C TYR A 219 1.89 -12.10 -18.95
N LEU A 220 3.15 -12.39 -18.63
CA LEU A 220 4.17 -12.69 -19.64
C LEU A 220 3.83 -13.94 -20.47
N TYR A 221 3.27 -14.97 -19.85
CA TYR A 221 2.89 -16.21 -20.52
C TYR A 221 1.66 -16.05 -21.43
N THR A 222 0.67 -15.28 -20.99
CA THR A 222 -0.63 -15.19 -21.68
C THR A 222 -0.81 -13.94 -22.55
N GLY A 223 0.05 -12.92 -22.38
CA GLY A 223 -0.12 -11.60 -22.97
C GLY A 223 -1.28 -10.78 -22.39
N LYS A 224 -2.01 -11.31 -21.38
CA LYS A 224 -3.17 -10.65 -20.76
C LYS A 224 -2.77 -10.03 -19.43
N GLN A 225 -2.89 -8.72 -19.34
CA GLN A 225 -2.61 -7.99 -18.11
C GLN A 225 -3.79 -8.09 -17.13
N ASP A 226 -3.49 -8.44 -15.88
CA ASP A 226 -4.45 -8.42 -14.77
C ASP A 226 -4.44 -7.04 -14.10
N PRO A 227 -5.60 -6.41 -13.82
CA PRO A 227 -5.69 -5.17 -13.05
C PRO A 227 -5.03 -5.20 -11.65
N LEU A 228 -4.75 -6.38 -11.09
CA LEU A 228 -3.99 -6.53 -9.86
C LEU A 228 -2.51 -6.15 -10.03
N ILE A 229 -1.94 -6.33 -11.23
CA ILE A 229 -0.52 -6.07 -11.50
C ILE A 229 -0.27 -4.56 -11.46
N PRO A 230 0.46 -4.05 -10.45
CA PRO A 230 0.85 -2.65 -10.44
C PRO A 230 1.92 -2.39 -11.49
N THR A 231 1.74 -1.36 -12.30
CA THR A 231 2.67 -0.99 -13.37
C THR A 231 3.69 0.05 -12.91
N PHE A 232 4.70 0.36 -13.73
CA PHE A 232 5.57 1.52 -13.48
C PHE A 232 4.79 2.83 -13.42
N GLN A 233 3.67 2.94 -14.13
CA GLN A 233 2.80 4.10 -14.04
C GLN A 233 2.15 4.25 -12.66
N ASP A 234 1.86 3.14 -11.96
CA ASP A 234 1.38 3.15 -10.58
C ASP A 234 2.48 3.55 -9.60
N GLY A 235 3.69 3.01 -9.78
CA GLY A 235 4.88 3.43 -9.02
C GLY A 235 5.19 4.92 -9.17
N LEU A 236 5.12 5.44 -10.40
CA LEU A 236 5.30 6.87 -10.69
C LEU A 236 4.22 7.74 -10.03
N ARG A 237 2.96 7.32 -10.04
CA ARG A 237 1.87 8.07 -9.38
C ARG A 237 2.09 8.14 -7.87
N ALA A 238 2.48 7.03 -7.24
CA ALA A 238 2.79 7.00 -5.81
C ALA A 238 3.98 7.94 -5.49
N GLN A 239 5.06 7.89 -6.27
CA GLN A 239 6.20 8.78 -6.08
C GLN A 239 5.86 10.26 -6.33
N ALA A 240 5.01 10.58 -7.29
CA ALA A 240 4.56 11.95 -7.52
C ALA A 240 3.81 12.52 -6.30
N LEU A 241 3.00 11.69 -5.63
CA LEU A 241 2.32 12.09 -4.39
C LEU A 241 3.32 12.31 -3.25
N LEU A 242 4.35 11.47 -3.13
CA LEU A 242 5.41 11.62 -2.13
C LEU A 242 6.26 12.87 -2.36
N ALA A 243 6.56 13.22 -3.62
CA ALA A 243 7.32 14.43 -3.94
C ALA A 243 6.66 15.70 -3.37
N ASN A 244 5.33 15.77 -3.34
CA ASN A 244 4.59 16.93 -2.80
C ASN A 244 4.79 17.20 -1.30
N ILE A 245 5.29 16.22 -0.54
CA ILE A 245 5.55 16.34 0.91
C ILE A 245 7.05 16.24 1.22
N LEU A 246 7.85 15.69 0.32
CA LEU A 246 9.29 15.52 0.50
C LEU A 246 10.10 16.76 0.07
N GLU A 247 9.60 17.49 -0.94
CA GLU A 247 10.11 18.80 -1.41
C GLU A 247 9.62 19.95 -0.51
#